data_AF-A0A067C847-F1
#
_entry.id   AF-A0A067C847-F1
#
_cell.length_a   1.000
_cell.length_b   1.000
_cell.length_c   1.000
_cell.angle_alpha   90.00
_cell.angle_beta   90.00
_cell.angle_gamma   90.00
#
_symmetry.space_group_name_H-M   'P 1'
#
loop_
_entity.id
_entity.type
_entity.pdbx_description
1 polymer ?
#
loop_
_entity_poly.entity_id
_entity_poly.type
_entity_poly.pdbx_seq_one_letter_code
_entity_poly.pdbx_strand_id
1 'polypeptide(L)'
;MVGAWLTSARQSWRPNAWKLAIAIALYHGWNHAVLVHRAYTLLRRRFPQHSYLRALWSSCIYILTVQLGEMGNVAFGVSQPRLVRRTLVSSLRLRTNDFKYGPHERHALDLFGTTKDVSAIARPVVVFIHGGAWAMTNKFHYAAVGQELAKHGILTVVANYRVFPHGDVEDMLEDLSSIVQWTVDNIASYGGDIGNITLSGHSSGAHVSSLLLLQSARRIAANIPQEFEAAKHIKTYVGLSGPYDMDDHYAFEAGRSIGPFRGTSTSLAEIHALFSALK
;
A
#
# COMPACT_ATOMS: atom_id res chain seq x y z
N MET A 1 13.09 2.40 -35.74
CA MET A 1 13.07 0.93 -35.97
C MET A 1 12.09 0.14 -35.07
N VAL A 2 11.20 0.79 -34.30
CA VAL A 2 10.20 0.12 -33.44
C VAL A 2 8.77 0.19 -34.03
N GLY A 3 8.49 1.18 -34.90
CA GLY A 3 7.17 1.36 -35.51
C GLY A 3 6.81 0.36 -36.62
N ALA A 4 7.80 -0.19 -37.33
CA ALA A 4 7.56 -1.15 -38.42
C ALA A 4 7.20 -2.58 -37.94
N TRP A 5 7.45 -2.89 -36.66
CA TRP A 5 7.07 -4.16 -36.04
C TRP A 5 5.62 -4.21 -35.58
N LEU A 6 4.99 -3.05 -35.35
CA LEU A 6 3.61 -2.95 -34.85
C LEU A 6 2.56 -2.96 -35.97
N THR A 7 2.94 -2.62 -37.21
CA THR A 7 2.01 -2.59 -38.36
C THR A 7 1.92 -3.93 -39.10
N SER A 8 2.96 -4.76 -39.12
CA SER A 8 2.91 -6.09 -39.74
C SER A 8 2.21 -7.16 -38.88
N ALA A 9 2.00 -6.90 -37.59
CA ALA A 9 1.39 -7.84 -36.64
C ALA A 9 -0.15 -7.82 -36.61
N ARG A 10 -0.81 -7.03 -37.48
CA ARG A 10 -2.28 -6.96 -37.54
C ARG A 10 -2.94 -8.13 -38.30
N GLN A 11 -2.17 -8.96 -39.00
CA GLN A 11 -2.67 -10.17 -39.65
C GLN A 11 -2.07 -11.41 -38.98
N SER A 12 -2.92 -12.12 -38.23
CA SER A 12 -2.69 -13.46 -37.62
C SER A 12 -2.05 -13.57 -36.23
N TRP A 13 -2.17 -12.58 -35.33
CA TRP A 13 -1.96 -12.87 -33.89
C TRP A 13 -3.12 -13.73 -33.35
N ARG A 14 -3.05 -15.04 -33.55
CA ARG A 14 -3.80 -16.02 -32.78
C ARG A 14 -2.94 -16.37 -31.57
N PRO A 15 -3.32 -16.02 -30.33
CA PRO A 15 -2.53 -16.39 -29.16
C PRO A 15 -2.47 -17.91 -29.08
N ASN A 16 -1.31 -18.50 -29.40
CA ASN A 16 -1.04 -19.89 -29.10
C ASN A 16 -0.89 -19.96 -27.57
N ALA A 17 -1.74 -20.77 -26.92
CA ALA A 17 -1.83 -20.88 -25.46
C ALA A 17 -0.46 -21.06 -24.79
N TRP A 18 0.46 -21.82 -25.41
CA TRP A 18 1.82 -21.99 -24.91
C TRP A 18 2.68 -20.73 -24.98
N LYS A 19 2.55 -19.91 -26.04
CA LYS A 19 3.26 -18.62 -26.13
C LYS A 19 2.76 -17.63 -25.08
N LEU A 20 1.46 -17.63 -24.82
CA LEU A 20 0.87 -16.81 -23.76
C LEU A 20 1.34 -17.28 -22.37
N ALA A 21 1.35 -18.58 -22.12
CA ALA A 21 1.85 -19.15 -20.86
C ALA A 21 3.32 -18.79 -20.61
N ILE A 22 4.18 -18.91 -21.62
CA ILE A 22 5.59 -18.50 -21.53
C ILE A 22 5.70 -16.99 -21.25
N ALA A 23 4.95 -16.14 -21.95
CA ALA A 23 5.00 -14.70 -21.74
C ALA A 23 4.57 -14.32 -20.31
N ILE A 24 3.52 -14.95 -19.78
CA ILE A 24 3.06 -14.77 -18.39
C ILE A 24 4.17 -15.22 -17.42
N ALA A 25 4.75 -16.41 -17.62
CA ALA A 25 5.82 -16.92 -16.76
C ALA A 25 7.05 -16.01 -16.75
N LEU A 26 7.50 -15.53 -17.91
CA LEU A 26 8.62 -14.60 -18.03
C LEU A 26 8.31 -13.26 -17.37
N TYR A 27 7.10 -12.73 -17.57
CA TYR A 27 6.68 -11.47 -16.94
C TYR A 27 6.67 -11.57 -15.41
N HIS A 28 6.07 -12.62 -14.86
CA HIS A 28 6.04 -12.82 -13.41
C HIS A 28 7.43 -13.13 -12.85
N GLY A 29 8.25 -13.92 -13.55
CA GLY A 29 9.64 -14.20 -13.17
C GLY A 29 10.50 -12.94 -13.13
N TRP A 30 10.39 -12.09 -14.15
CA TRP A 30 11.09 -10.80 -14.18
C TRP A 30 10.64 -9.86 -13.06
N ASN A 31 9.32 -9.71 -12.87
CA ASN A 31 8.78 -8.89 -11.78
C ASN A 31 9.22 -9.40 -10.40
N HIS A 32 9.23 -10.72 -10.19
CA HIS A 32 9.74 -11.31 -8.96
C HIS A 32 11.21 -10.95 -8.73
N ALA A 33 12.06 -11.10 -9.76
CA ALA A 33 13.49 -10.75 -9.66
C ALA A 33 13.70 -9.26 -9.34
N VAL A 34 12.94 -8.36 -9.98
CA VAL A 34 12.98 -6.92 -9.69
C VAL A 34 12.59 -6.62 -8.24
N LEU A 35 11.52 -7.24 -7.74
CA LEU A 35 11.06 -7.04 -6.37
C LEU A 35 12.07 -7.61 -5.35
N VAL A 36 12.65 -8.78 -5.61
CA VAL A 36 13.72 -9.35 -4.76
C VAL A 36 14.93 -8.43 -4.74
N HIS A 37 15.32 -7.86 -5.88
CA HIS A 37 16.43 -6.91 -5.93
C HIS A 37 16.14 -5.63 -5.14
N ARG A 38 14.92 -5.07 -5.23
CA ARG A 38 14.50 -3.90 -4.43
C ARG A 38 14.54 -4.22 -2.93
N ALA A 39 13.96 -5.34 -2.53
CA ALA A 39 13.97 -5.83 -1.14
C ALA A 39 15.41 -5.98 -0.63
N TYR A 40 16.28 -6.59 -1.44
CA TYR A 40 17.67 -6.82 -1.10
C TYR A 40 18.40 -5.50 -0.86
N THR A 41 18.30 -4.56 -1.80
CA THR A 41 18.95 -3.24 -1.69
C THR A 41 18.47 -2.48 -0.45
N LEU A 42 17.17 -2.52 -0.17
CA LEU A 42 16.58 -1.88 0.99
C LEU A 42 17.05 -2.52 2.31
N LEU A 43 17.06 -3.85 2.40
CA LEU A 43 17.55 -4.56 3.58
C LEU A 43 19.05 -4.35 3.80
N ARG A 44 19.86 -4.27 2.72
CA ARG A 44 21.30 -3.94 2.81
C ARG A 44 21.53 -2.53 3.34
N ARG A 45 20.69 -1.56 2.94
CA ARG A 45 20.74 -0.18 3.44
C ARG A 45 20.34 -0.10 4.91
N ARG A 46 19.26 -0.76 5.30
CA ARG A 46 18.68 -0.65 6.65
C ARG A 46 19.44 -1.47 7.69
N PHE A 47 19.99 -2.61 7.29
CA PHE A 47 20.68 -3.54 8.19
C PHE A 47 22.06 -3.91 7.63
N PRO A 48 23.00 -2.94 7.57
CA PRO A 48 24.34 -3.16 7.00
C PRO A 48 25.13 -4.24 7.74
N GLN A 49 24.81 -4.48 9.02
CA GLN A 49 25.41 -5.51 9.88
C GLN A 49 25.06 -6.96 9.46
N HIS A 50 24.02 -7.18 8.67
CA HIS A 50 23.68 -8.52 8.20
C HIS A 50 24.55 -8.93 7.01
N SER A 51 24.75 -10.25 6.83
CA SER A 51 25.51 -10.75 5.68
C SER A 51 24.72 -10.58 4.37
N TYR A 52 25.44 -10.57 3.25
CA TYR A 52 24.88 -10.51 1.90
C TYR A 52 23.88 -11.66 1.65
N LEU A 53 24.27 -12.89 1.99
CA LEU A 53 23.42 -14.07 1.86
C LEU A 53 22.15 -13.96 2.70
N ARG A 54 22.24 -13.42 3.93
CA ARG A 54 21.07 -13.23 4.80
C ARG A 54 20.10 -12.21 4.21
N ALA A 55 20.59 -11.10 3.68
CA ALA A 55 19.75 -10.11 3.02
C ALA A 55 19.06 -10.69 1.77
N LEU A 56 19.78 -11.46 0.95
CA LEU A 56 19.22 -12.10 -0.25
C LEU A 56 18.15 -13.14 0.12
N TRP A 57 18.46 -14.04 1.05
CA TRP A 57 17.53 -15.06 1.54
C TRP A 57 16.24 -14.46 2.08
N SER A 58 16.37 -13.42 2.92
CA SER A 58 15.23 -12.69 3.48
C SER A 58 14.39 -12.04 2.38
N SER A 59 15.04 -11.45 1.38
CA SER A 59 14.36 -10.82 0.25
C SER A 59 13.52 -11.82 -0.54
N CYS A 60 14.08 -13.00 -0.83
CA CYS A 60 13.34 -14.08 -1.51
C CYS A 60 12.11 -14.50 -0.70
N ILE A 61 12.27 -14.75 0.60
CA ILE A 61 11.16 -15.17 1.48
C ILE A 61 10.06 -14.10 1.53
N TYR A 62 10.43 -12.84 1.79
CA TYR A 62 9.45 -11.77 1.91
C TYR A 62 8.70 -11.53 0.61
N ILE A 63 9.40 -11.46 -0.52
CA ILE A 63 8.74 -11.24 -1.82
C ILE A 63 7.85 -12.41 -2.20
N LEU A 64 8.28 -13.65 -1.94
CA LEU A 64 7.44 -14.82 -2.16
C LEU A 64 6.16 -14.75 -1.31
N THR A 65 6.29 -14.39 -0.02
CA THR A 65 5.16 -14.27 0.90
C THR A 65 4.16 -13.20 0.46
N VAL A 66 4.67 -12.02 0.09
CA VAL A 66 3.88 -10.89 -0.42
C VAL A 66 3.11 -11.29 -1.68
N GLN A 67 3.79 -11.93 -2.63
CA GLN A 67 3.15 -12.35 -3.88
C GLN A 67 2.10 -13.45 -3.66
N LEU A 68 2.34 -14.41 -2.76
CA LEU A 68 1.33 -15.40 -2.38
C LEU A 68 0.11 -14.75 -1.72
N GLY A 69 0.32 -13.75 -0.86
CA GLY A 69 -0.77 -12.95 -0.28
C GLY A 69 -1.62 -12.23 -1.33
N GLU A 70 -0.97 -11.56 -2.30
CA GLU A 70 -1.67 -10.91 -3.42
C GLU A 70 -2.39 -11.90 -4.35
N MET A 71 -1.83 -13.09 -4.57
CA MET A 71 -2.52 -14.16 -5.32
C MET A 71 -3.80 -14.61 -4.61
N GLY A 72 -3.83 -14.58 -3.26
CA GLY A 72 -5.04 -14.81 -2.48
C GLY A 72 -6.17 -13.83 -2.84
N ASN A 73 -5.84 -12.54 -3.02
CA ASN A 73 -6.80 -11.52 -3.46
C ASN A 73 -7.35 -11.82 -4.86
N VAL A 74 -6.49 -12.28 -5.78
CA VAL A 74 -6.90 -12.66 -7.14
C VAL A 74 -7.82 -13.88 -7.10
N ALA A 75 -7.46 -14.92 -6.35
CA ALA A 75 -8.27 -16.12 -6.19
C ALA A 75 -9.65 -15.79 -5.58
N PHE A 76 -9.68 -14.94 -4.55
CA PHE A 76 -10.92 -14.43 -3.98
C PHE A 76 -11.76 -13.68 -5.03
N GLY A 77 -11.14 -12.80 -5.81
CA GLY A 77 -11.80 -12.07 -6.89
C GLY A 77 -12.43 -12.97 -7.95
N VAL A 78 -11.72 -14.03 -8.36
CA VAL A 78 -12.23 -15.06 -9.29
C VAL A 78 -13.41 -15.82 -8.68
N SER A 79 -13.35 -16.14 -7.39
CA SER A 79 -14.45 -16.83 -6.69
C SER A 79 -15.68 -15.96 -6.46
N GLN A 80 -15.53 -14.63 -6.45
CA GLN A 80 -16.60 -13.66 -6.17
C GLN A 80 -16.78 -12.65 -7.33
N PRO A 81 -17.10 -13.08 -8.56
CA PRO A 81 -17.11 -12.22 -9.74
C PRO A 81 -18.17 -11.11 -9.68
N ARG A 82 -19.29 -11.34 -8.98
CA ARG A 82 -20.33 -10.32 -8.76
C ARG A 82 -19.82 -9.19 -7.87
N LEU A 83 -19.04 -9.52 -6.84
CA LEU A 83 -18.43 -8.54 -5.95
C LEU A 83 -17.37 -7.73 -6.70
N VAL A 84 -16.48 -8.40 -7.43
CA VAL A 84 -15.48 -7.72 -8.28
C VAL A 84 -16.12 -6.78 -9.28
N ARG A 85 -17.18 -7.22 -9.97
CA ARG A 85 -17.92 -6.35 -10.90
C ARG A 85 -18.53 -5.15 -10.20
N ARG A 86 -19.15 -5.33 -9.03
CA ARG A 86 -19.70 -4.22 -8.24
C ARG A 86 -18.60 -3.22 -7.87
N THR A 87 -17.48 -3.70 -7.35
CA THR A 87 -16.32 -2.86 -7.00
C THR A 87 -15.76 -2.14 -8.22
N LEU A 88 -15.54 -2.81 -9.35
CA LEU A 88 -15.02 -2.17 -10.58
C LEU A 88 -15.95 -1.08 -11.12
N VAL A 89 -17.25 -1.38 -11.25
CA VAL A 89 -18.24 -0.43 -11.77
C VAL A 89 -18.37 0.77 -10.83
N SER A 90 -18.34 0.52 -9.53
CA SER A 90 -18.46 1.58 -8.54
C SER A 90 -17.20 2.45 -8.50
N SER A 91 -16.01 1.83 -8.62
CA SER A 91 -14.70 2.51 -8.69
C SER A 91 -14.56 3.48 -9.86
N LEU A 92 -15.41 3.40 -10.88
CA LEU A 92 -15.35 4.25 -12.07
C LEU A 92 -16.32 5.45 -12.03
N ARG A 93 -17.37 5.43 -11.19
CA ARG A 93 -18.45 6.43 -11.24
C ARG A 93 -18.22 7.68 -10.40
N LEU A 94 -17.52 7.56 -9.27
CA LEU A 94 -17.34 8.64 -8.29
C LEU A 94 -15.87 9.05 -8.11
N ARG A 95 -14.99 8.48 -8.93
CA ARG A 95 -13.55 8.58 -8.82
C ARG A 95 -13.04 9.60 -9.82
N THR A 96 -12.35 10.63 -9.35
CA THR A 96 -11.37 11.34 -10.17
C THR A 96 -10.07 10.55 -10.12
N ASN A 97 -9.52 10.23 -11.29
CA ASN A 97 -8.39 9.32 -11.38
C ASN A 97 -7.05 10.05 -11.24
N ASP A 98 -6.19 9.45 -10.42
CA ASP A 98 -4.73 9.49 -10.57
C ASP A 98 -4.06 10.84 -10.36
N PHE A 99 -4.53 11.60 -9.38
CA PHE A 99 -3.73 12.71 -8.85
C PHE A 99 -2.40 12.19 -8.35
N LYS A 100 -1.33 12.90 -8.70
CA LYS A 100 0.01 12.65 -8.21
C LYS A 100 0.32 13.65 -7.11
N TYR A 101 0.78 13.15 -5.96
CA TYR A 101 1.28 13.97 -4.86
C TYR A 101 2.82 13.97 -4.79
N GLY A 102 3.49 13.22 -5.67
CA GLY A 102 4.95 13.20 -5.77
C GLY A 102 5.45 12.31 -6.92
N PRO A 103 6.78 12.13 -7.04
CA PRO A 103 7.40 11.57 -8.25
C PRO A 103 7.38 10.04 -8.33
N HIS A 104 7.24 9.35 -7.20
CA HIS A 104 7.33 7.89 -7.19
C HIS A 104 6.11 7.24 -7.86
N GLU A 105 6.28 6.05 -8.43
CA GLU A 105 5.22 5.34 -9.18
C GLU A 105 3.95 5.12 -8.34
N ARG A 106 4.12 4.88 -7.03
CA ARG A 106 3.02 4.71 -6.06
C ARG A 106 2.43 6.01 -5.54
N HIS A 107 3.00 7.19 -5.84
CA HIS A 107 2.47 8.47 -5.34
C HIS A 107 1.23 8.89 -6.11
N ALA A 108 0.15 8.15 -5.91
CA ALA A 108 -1.12 8.38 -6.57
C ALA A 108 -2.26 8.32 -5.57
N LEU A 109 -3.23 9.20 -5.72
CA LEU A 109 -4.45 9.21 -4.93
C LEU A 109 -5.68 9.39 -5.81
N ASP A 110 -6.83 9.08 -5.24
CA ASP A 110 -8.13 9.26 -5.86
C ASP A 110 -9.02 10.08 -4.92
N LEU A 111 -9.85 10.95 -5.50
CA LEU A 111 -10.87 11.66 -4.75
C LEU A 111 -12.25 11.07 -5.03
N PHE A 112 -13.07 11.04 -3.98
CA PHE A 112 -14.46 10.61 -4.04
C PHE A 112 -15.38 11.71 -3.54
N GLY A 113 -16.51 11.86 -4.24
CA GLY A 113 -17.52 12.82 -3.89
C GLY A 113 -17.14 14.27 -4.22
N THR A 114 -16.18 14.55 -5.12
CA THR A 114 -15.84 15.93 -5.50
C THR A 114 -17.05 16.69 -6.08
N THR A 115 -17.16 17.98 -5.80
CA THR A 115 -18.11 18.87 -6.48
C THR A 115 -17.37 20.00 -7.17
N LYS A 116 -17.86 20.44 -8.34
CA LYS A 116 -17.37 21.66 -9.00
C LYS A 116 -18.08 22.92 -8.50
N ASP A 117 -19.18 22.74 -7.77
CA ASP A 117 -19.90 23.85 -7.17
C ASP A 117 -19.26 24.21 -5.84
N VAL A 118 -18.25 25.09 -5.91
CA VAL A 118 -17.51 25.60 -4.74
C VAL A 118 -18.35 26.60 -3.93
N SER A 119 -19.55 26.98 -4.41
CA SER A 119 -20.49 27.81 -3.63
C SER A 119 -21.27 27.01 -2.58
N ALA A 120 -21.22 25.67 -2.66
CA ALA A 120 -21.76 24.79 -1.64
C ALA A 120 -20.93 24.82 -0.34
N ILE A 121 -21.58 24.52 0.78
CA ILE A 121 -20.94 24.41 2.10
C ILE A 121 -19.76 23.42 2.03
N ALA A 122 -18.59 23.85 2.52
CA ALA A 122 -17.38 23.01 2.54
C ALA A 122 -17.62 21.73 3.36
N ARG A 123 -17.21 20.59 2.80
CA ARG A 123 -17.56 19.27 3.36
C ARG A 123 -16.41 18.66 4.16
N PRO A 124 -16.70 17.89 5.22
CA PRO A 124 -15.67 17.16 5.95
C PRO A 124 -14.86 16.27 5.00
N VAL A 125 -13.56 16.17 5.28
CA VAL A 125 -12.61 15.41 4.46
C VAL A 125 -12.11 14.20 5.24
N VAL A 126 -12.07 13.04 4.60
CA VAL A 126 -11.38 11.84 5.11
C VAL A 126 -10.21 11.51 4.21
N VAL A 127 -9.01 11.46 4.78
CA VAL A 127 -7.82 10.88 4.14
C VAL A 127 -7.71 9.44 4.60
N PHE A 128 -7.93 8.48 3.71
CA PHE A 128 -7.94 7.06 4.01
C PHE A 128 -6.66 6.36 3.53
N ILE A 129 -5.92 5.77 4.47
CA ILE A 129 -4.67 5.04 4.24
C ILE A 129 -4.92 3.54 4.27
N HIS A 130 -4.59 2.87 3.17
CA HIS A 130 -4.84 1.45 2.99
C HIS A 130 -3.95 0.57 3.88
N GLY A 131 -4.48 -0.60 4.27
CA GLY A 131 -3.74 -1.66 4.97
C GLY A 131 -2.86 -2.51 4.05
N GLY A 132 -2.59 -3.76 4.43
CA GLY A 132 -1.82 -4.71 3.62
C GLY A 132 -0.45 -5.09 4.19
N ALA A 133 -0.33 -5.23 5.52
CA ALA A 133 0.89 -5.69 6.18
C ALA A 133 2.17 -4.97 5.72
N TRP A 134 2.07 -3.65 5.48
CA TRP A 134 3.16 -2.78 5.03
C TRP A 134 3.86 -3.18 3.72
N ALA A 135 3.31 -4.13 2.97
CA ALA A 135 3.95 -4.70 1.79
C ALA A 135 2.98 -5.01 0.64
N MET A 136 1.67 -4.92 0.87
CA MET A 136 0.62 -5.34 -0.05
C MET A 136 -0.44 -4.24 -0.23
N THR A 137 -1.33 -4.52 -1.18
CA THR A 137 -2.55 -3.81 -1.53
C THR A 137 -2.33 -2.46 -2.21
N ASN A 138 -3.45 -1.79 -2.54
CA ASN A 138 -3.52 -0.62 -3.40
C ASN A 138 -4.81 0.17 -3.09
N LYS A 139 -4.82 1.48 -3.35
CA LYS A 139 -5.97 2.39 -3.18
C LYS A 139 -7.26 1.85 -3.81
N PHE A 140 -7.16 1.15 -4.94
CA PHE A 140 -8.33 0.55 -5.61
C PHE A 140 -9.09 -0.45 -4.72
N HIS A 141 -8.39 -1.21 -3.87
CA HIS A 141 -9.05 -2.15 -2.95
C HIS A 141 -9.94 -1.46 -1.90
N TYR A 142 -9.74 -0.16 -1.68
CA TYR A 142 -10.51 0.65 -0.73
C TYR A 142 -11.42 1.68 -1.41
N ALA A 143 -11.62 1.60 -2.73
CA ALA A 143 -12.51 2.51 -3.46
C ALA A 143 -13.96 2.46 -2.94
N ALA A 144 -14.42 1.30 -2.47
CA ALA A 144 -15.74 1.15 -1.87
C ALA A 144 -15.91 2.00 -0.59
N VAL A 145 -14.85 2.17 0.21
CA VAL A 145 -14.85 3.05 1.39
C VAL A 145 -15.04 4.49 0.95
N GLY A 146 -14.25 4.96 -0.02
CA GLY A 146 -14.36 6.32 -0.54
C GLY A 146 -15.74 6.65 -1.12
N GLN A 147 -16.36 5.68 -1.82
CA GLN A 147 -17.71 5.86 -2.34
C GLN A 147 -18.77 5.91 -1.25
N GLU A 148 -18.68 5.04 -0.25
CA GLU A 148 -19.68 5.00 0.80
C GLU A 148 -19.67 6.32 1.58
N LEU A 149 -18.48 6.78 2.00
CA LEU A 149 -18.33 8.09 2.63
C LEU A 149 -18.83 9.24 1.73
N ALA A 150 -18.55 9.20 0.43
CA ALA A 150 -19.04 10.20 -0.52
C ALA A 150 -20.57 10.28 -0.60
N LYS A 151 -21.29 9.16 -0.46
CA LYS A 151 -22.77 9.18 -0.43
C LYS A 151 -23.32 9.91 0.79
N HIS A 152 -22.57 9.93 1.89
CA HIS A 152 -22.91 10.67 3.13
C HIS A 152 -22.37 12.10 3.12
N GLY A 153 -21.99 12.64 1.95
CA GLY A 153 -21.52 14.01 1.81
C GLY A 153 -20.09 14.25 2.34
N ILE A 154 -19.31 13.19 2.59
CA ILE A 154 -17.93 13.28 3.04
C ILE A 154 -16.99 13.18 1.83
N LEU A 155 -16.12 14.18 1.64
CA LEU A 155 -15.12 14.10 0.59
C LEU A 155 -14.02 13.16 1.03
N THR A 156 -13.69 12.14 0.22
CA THR A 156 -12.69 11.14 0.62
C THR A 156 -11.49 11.13 -0.32
N VAL A 157 -10.30 11.15 0.26
CA VAL A 157 -9.01 10.93 -0.40
C VAL A 157 -8.58 9.49 -0.10
N VAL A 158 -8.40 8.65 -1.12
CA VAL A 158 -7.82 7.30 -0.96
C VAL A 158 -6.49 7.26 -1.69
N ALA A 159 -5.40 7.06 -0.94
CA ALA A 159 -4.05 7.22 -1.47
C ALA A 159 -3.25 5.92 -1.44
N ASN A 160 -2.42 5.72 -2.46
CA ASN A 160 -1.28 4.80 -2.40
C ASN A 160 -0.09 5.50 -1.76
N TYR A 161 0.75 4.73 -1.10
CA TYR A 161 2.03 5.14 -0.54
C TYR A 161 3.07 4.04 -0.80
N ARG A 162 4.36 4.33 -0.66
CA ARG A 162 5.41 3.30 -0.74
C ARG A 162 5.12 2.24 0.32
N VAL A 163 5.20 0.97 -0.10
CA VAL A 163 5.16 -0.20 0.79
C VAL A 163 6.39 -1.03 0.48
N PHE A 164 6.80 -1.91 1.38
CA PHE A 164 7.90 -2.82 1.10
C PHE A 164 7.61 -3.64 -0.18
N PRO A 165 8.55 -3.79 -1.13
CA PRO A 165 9.95 -3.36 -1.09
C PRO A 165 10.25 -2.00 -1.76
N HIS A 166 9.23 -1.19 -2.05
CA HIS A 166 9.38 0.13 -2.67
C HIS A 166 9.85 1.22 -1.69
N GLY A 167 9.73 0.97 -0.39
CA GLY A 167 10.20 1.84 0.68
C GLY A 167 10.15 1.15 2.04
N ASP A 168 10.81 1.75 3.01
CA ASP A 168 10.76 1.36 4.43
C ASP A 168 9.73 2.19 5.19
N VAL A 169 9.71 2.07 6.53
CA VAL A 169 8.74 2.79 7.35
C VAL A 169 8.97 4.30 7.29
N GLU A 170 10.22 4.76 7.18
CA GLU A 170 10.51 6.19 7.02
C GLU A 170 9.95 6.72 5.69
N ASP A 171 10.16 5.97 4.61
CA ASP A 171 9.58 6.28 3.29
C ASP A 171 8.03 6.33 3.34
N MET A 172 7.40 5.41 4.09
CA MET A 172 5.94 5.41 4.30
C MET A 172 5.46 6.69 5.00
N LEU A 173 6.17 7.13 6.04
CA LEU A 173 5.80 8.33 6.82
C LEU A 173 5.96 9.60 5.99
N GLU A 174 7.01 9.69 5.17
CA GLU A 174 7.22 10.80 4.23
C GLU A 174 6.06 10.89 3.21
N ASP A 175 5.65 9.76 2.64
CA ASP A 175 4.55 9.71 1.69
C ASP A 175 3.23 10.09 2.34
N LEU A 176 2.96 9.59 3.55
CA LEU A 176 1.77 9.95 4.30
C LEU A 176 1.73 11.45 4.64
N SER A 177 2.85 12.03 5.04
CA SER A 177 2.97 13.47 5.24
C SER A 177 2.65 14.23 3.96
N SER A 178 3.22 13.79 2.83
CA SER A 178 2.98 14.39 1.50
C SER A 178 1.52 14.27 1.05
N ILE A 179 0.83 13.16 1.37
CA ILE A 179 -0.60 12.98 1.09
C ILE A 179 -1.43 13.97 1.89
N VAL A 180 -1.13 14.15 3.18
CA VAL A 180 -1.84 15.12 4.02
C VAL A 180 -1.58 16.54 3.55
N GLN A 181 -0.34 16.89 3.23
CA GLN A 181 0.01 18.20 2.67
C GLN A 181 -0.72 18.46 1.35
N TRP A 182 -0.66 17.52 0.42
CA TRP A 182 -1.40 17.61 -0.84
C TRP A 182 -2.90 17.84 -0.60
N THR A 183 -3.48 17.16 0.40
CA THR A 183 -4.88 17.34 0.76
C THR A 183 -5.14 18.76 1.27
N VAL A 184 -4.34 19.28 2.19
CA VAL A 184 -4.46 20.66 2.70
C VAL A 184 -4.38 21.67 1.55
N ASP A 185 -3.44 21.48 0.63
CA ASP A 185 -3.16 22.43 -0.45
C ASP A 185 -4.24 22.43 -1.55
N ASN A 186 -4.95 21.31 -1.75
CA ASN A 186 -5.80 21.11 -2.94
C ASN A 186 -7.28 20.88 -2.63
N ILE A 187 -7.65 20.37 -1.45
CA ILE A 187 -8.99 19.80 -1.25
C ILE A 187 -10.12 20.84 -1.25
N ALA A 188 -9.80 22.10 -0.92
CA ALA A 188 -10.73 23.21 -1.00
C ALA A 188 -11.30 23.39 -2.41
N SER A 189 -10.46 23.24 -3.45
CA SER A 189 -10.88 23.33 -4.86
C SER A 189 -11.82 22.21 -5.30
N TYR A 190 -11.98 21.16 -4.48
CA TYR A 190 -12.90 20.05 -4.72
C TYR A 190 -14.12 20.05 -3.79
N GLY A 191 -14.31 21.15 -3.03
CA GLY A 191 -15.41 21.35 -2.08
C GLY A 191 -15.18 20.68 -0.73
N GLY A 192 -13.93 20.45 -0.33
CA GLY A 192 -13.54 19.96 0.99
C GLY A 192 -13.20 21.10 1.97
N ASP A 193 -13.44 20.86 3.25
CA ASP A 193 -13.10 21.75 4.36
C ASP A 193 -11.70 21.41 4.90
N ILE A 194 -10.73 22.31 4.68
CA ILE A 194 -9.34 22.14 5.15
C ILE A 194 -9.22 22.17 6.68
N GLY A 195 -10.22 22.72 7.39
CA GLY A 195 -10.29 22.75 8.86
C GLY A 195 -10.93 21.52 9.47
N ASN A 196 -11.42 20.58 8.65
CA ASN A 196 -12.17 19.41 9.09
C ASN A 196 -11.69 18.13 8.38
N ILE A 197 -10.37 17.88 8.48
CA ILE A 197 -9.72 16.71 7.91
C ILE A 197 -9.60 15.61 8.98
N THR A 198 -10.09 14.43 8.64
CA THR A 198 -9.92 13.18 9.40
C THR A 198 -8.87 12.30 8.73
N LEU A 199 -7.84 11.89 9.46
CA LEU A 199 -6.93 10.85 8.99
C LEU A 199 -7.46 9.49 9.45
N SER A 200 -7.73 8.60 8.51
CA SER A 200 -8.18 7.24 8.79
C SER A 200 -7.25 6.22 8.16
N GLY A 201 -7.09 5.08 8.81
CA GLY A 201 -6.34 3.96 8.24
C GLY A 201 -6.89 2.61 8.68
N HIS A 202 -6.63 1.58 7.89
CA HIS A 202 -6.98 0.20 8.21
C HIS A 202 -5.73 -0.67 8.38
N SER A 203 -5.69 -1.52 9.41
CA SER A 203 -4.60 -2.47 9.68
C SER A 203 -3.23 -1.77 9.67
N SER A 204 -2.29 -2.19 8.82
CA SER A 204 -0.98 -1.54 8.68
C SER A 204 -1.08 -0.05 8.35
N GLY A 205 -2.13 0.37 7.63
CA GLY A 205 -2.43 1.77 7.32
C GLY A 205 -2.83 2.56 8.57
N ALA A 206 -3.60 1.95 9.47
CA ALA A 206 -3.92 2.54 10.77
C ALA A 206 -2.64 2.77 11.58
N HIS A 207 -1.76 1.76 11.62
CA HIS A 207 -0.47 1.83 12.29
C HIS A 207 0.40 3.00 11.77
N VAL A 208 0.69 3.05 10.47
CA VAL A 208 1.54 4.13 9.91
C VAL A 208 0.90 5.52 10.05
N SER A 209 -0.43 5.62 9.95
CA SER A 209 -1.13 6.89 10.21
C SER A 209 -1.00 7.35 11.66
N SER A 210 -1.13 6.45 12.64
CA SER A 210 -0.90 6.81 14.05
C SER A 210 0.56 7.20 14.30
N LEU A 211 1.50 6.48 13.68
CA LEU A 211 2.93 6.76 13.82
C LEU A 211 3.30 8.14 13.26
N LEU A 212 2.74 8.52 12.10
CA LEU A 212 2.89 9.87 11.53
C LEU A 212 2.44 10.95 12.53
N LEU A 213 1.23 10.80 13.08
CA LEU A 213 0.66 11.80 14.00
C LEU A 213 1.49 11.91 15.28
N LEU A 214 1.92 10.79 15.84
CA LEU A 214 2.79 10.78 17.03
C LEU A 214 4.15 11.42 16.75
N GLN A 215 4.78 11.12 15.61
CA GLN A 215 6.06 11.71 15.24
C GLN A 215 5.93 13.23 15.03
N SER A 216 4.86 13.65 14.35
CA SER A 216 4.55 15.06 14.12
C SER A 216 4.29 15.80 15.44
N ALA A 217 3.45 15.24 16.32
CA ALA A 217 3.19 15.81 17.64
C ALA A 217 4.44 15.91 18.52
N ARG A 218 5.32 14.91 18.48
CA ARG A 218 6.60 14.94 19.21
C ARG A 218 7.53 16.06 18.72
N ARG A 219 7.61 16.27 17.40
CA ARG A 219 8.42 17.36 16.83
C ARG A 219 7.86 18.73 17.21
N ILE A 220 6.53 18.89 17.17
CA ILE A 220 5.85 20.12 17.65
C ILE A 220 6.18 20.37 19.12
N ALA A 221 6.01 19.37 19.98
CA ALA A 221 6.28 19.50 21.43
C ALA A 221 7.75 19.81 21.73
N ALA A 222 8.68 19.30 20.92
CA ALA A 222 10.11 19.54 21.06
C ALA A 222 10.58 20.84 20.36
N ASN A 223 9.67 21.62 19.75
CA ASN A 223 9.99 22.80 18.93
C ASN A 223 11.02 22.50 17.82
N ILE A 224 10.99 21.30 17.24
CA ILE A 224 11.84 20.92 16.12
C ILE A 224 11.20 21.50 14.84
N PRO A 225 11.88 22.41 14.12
CA PRO A 225 11.32 23.02 12.93
C PRO A 225 11.18 21.99 11.80
N GLN A 226 10.03 22.00 11.15
CA GLN A 226 9.72 21.26 9.93
C GLN A 226 8.87 22.15 9.02
N GLU A 227 8.99 21.96 7.71
CA GLU A 227 8.21 22.71 6.72
C GLU A 227 6.71 22.40 6.84
N PHE A 228 6.38 21.14 7.15
CA PHE A 228 5.01 20.67 7.29
C PHE A 228 4.87 19.74 8.49
N GLU A 229 3.80 19.91 9.26
CA GLU A 229 3.46 19.03 10.39
C GLU A 229 2.01 18.57 10.31
N ALA A 230 1.81 17.31 9.90
CA ALA A 230 0.49 16.72 9.71
C ALA A 230 -0.43 16.88 10.92
N ALA A 231 0.10 16.78 12.14
CA ALA A 231 -0.69 16.90 13.37
C ALA A 231 -1.35 18.29 13.55
N LYS A 232 -0.88 19.34 12.86
CA LYS A 232 -1.53 20.68 12.89
C LYS A 232 -2.78 20.76 12.00
N HIS A 233 -2.90 19.85 11.04
CA HIS A 233 -3.95 19.90 10.00
C HIS A 233 -4.98 18.78 10.13
N ILE A 234 -4.70 17.76 10.95
CA ILE A 234 -5.62 16.65 11.21
C ILE A 234 -6.45 16.95 12.46
N LYS A 235 -7.77 17.09 12.28
CA LYS A 235 -8.72 17.32 13.37
C LYS A 235 -9.08 16.04 14.12
N THR A 236 -9.19 14.93 13.39
CA THR A 236 -9.64 13.64 13.93
C THR A 236 -8.80 12.50 13.37
N TYR A 237 -8.51 11.49 14.20
CA TYR A 237 -7.89 10.24 13.75
C TYR A 237 -8.83 9.05 13.99
N VAL A 238 -8.97 8.16 13.00
CA VAL A 238 -9.76 6.93 13.09
C VAL A 238 -8.94 5.75 12.61
N GLY A 239 -8.42 4.98 13.56
CA GLY A 239 -7.68 3.74 13.30
C GLY A 239 -8.58 2.51 13.34
N LEU A 240 -8.61 1.74 12.25
CA LEU A 240 -9.44 0.55 12.11
C LEU A 240 -8.55 -0.70 12.17
N SER A 241 -8.69 -1.49 13.24
CA SER A 241 -7.98 -2.77 13.42
C SER A 241 -6.46 -2.66 13.26
N GLY A 242 -5.87 -1.56 13.73
CA GLY A 242 -4.43 -1.31 13.64
C GLY A 242 -3.63 -2.07 14.71
N PRO A 243 -2.46 -2.63 14.35
CA PRO A 243 -1.46 -3.03 15.36
C PRO A 243 -0.71 -1.77 15.82
N TYR A 244 -0.86 -1.40 17.09
CA TYR A 244 -0.21 -0.22 17.66
C TYR A 244 0.99 -0.55 18.54
N ASP A 245 0.96 -1.74 19.15
CA ASP A 245 2.09 -2.34 19.83
C ASP A 245 2.71 -3.38 18.90
N MET A 246 3.91 -3.08 18.40
CA MET A 246 4.59 -3.96 17.45
C MET A 246 5.19 -5.18 18.15
N ASP A 247 5.58 -5.09 19.41
CA ASP A 247 6.15 -6.22 20.15
C ASP A 247 5.05 -7.24 20.46
N ASP A 248 3.90 -6.78 20.94
CA ASP A 248 2.71 -7.61 21.12
C ASP A 248 2.20 -8.18 19.79
N HIS A 249 2.18 -7.36 18.73
CA HIS A 249 1.81 -7.85 17.40
C HIS A 249 2.74 -8.97 16.92
N TYR A 250 4.06 -8.85 17.08
CA TYR A 250 4.99 -9.93 16.74
C TYR A 250 4.81 -11.18 17.60
N ALA A 251 4.45 -11.03 18.88
CA ALA A 251 4.15 -12.17 19.75
C ALA A 251 2.87 -12.89 19.30
N PHE A 252 1.82 -12.14 18.97
CA PHE A 252 0.58 -12.67 18.41
C PHE A 252 0.81 -13.39 17.08
N GLU A 253 1.55 -12.76 16.17
CA GLU A 253 1.89 -13.34 14.86
C GLU A 253 2.77 -14.60 15.02
N ALA A 254 3.68 -14.64 16.00
CA ALA A 254 4.46 -15.85 16.29
C ALA A 254 3.58 -17.03 16.69
N GLY A 255 2.47 -16.79 17.40
CA GLY A 255 1.43 -17.81 17.70
C GLY A 255 0.69 -18.31 16.45
N ARG A 256 0.77 -17.58 15.33
CA ARG A 256 0.25 -17.97 14.00
C ARG A 256 1.36 -18.46 13.06
N SER A 257 2.54 -18.78 13.60
CA SER A 257 3.74 -19.17 12.86
C SER A 257 4.35 -18.05 11.99
N ILE A 258 3.98 -16.79 12.24
CA ILE A 258 4.57 -15.59 11.65
C ILE A 258 5.50 -14.98 12.72
N GLY A 259 6.67 -15.60 12.92
CA GLY A 259 7.62 -15.14 13.93
C GLY A 259 8.23 -13.76 13.62
N PRO A 260 8.80 -13.06 14.62
CA PRO A 260 9.64 -11.87 14.38
C PRO A 260 10.74 -12.19 13.37
N PHE A 261 11.38 -11.18 12.78
CA PHE A 261 12.59 -11.32 11.94
C PHE A 261 13.79 -11.84 12.76
N ARG A 262 13.66 -13.02 13.34
CA ARG A 262 14.73 -13.90 13.78
C ARG A 262 15.03 -14.76 12.57
N GLY A 263 15.75 -14.17 11.61
CA GLY A 263 16.40 -14.97 10.57
C GLY A 263 17.17 -16.09 11.25
N THR A 264 16.61 -17.30 11.17
CA THR A 264 17.14 -18.58 11.66
C THR A 264 17.93 -18.48 12.98
N SER A 265 17.25 -18.56 14.12
CA SER A 265 17.77 -19.46 15.17
C SER A 265 17.27 -20.89 14.96
N THR A 266 16.54 -21.14 13.87
CA THR A 266 16.07 -22.47 13.50
C THR A 266 17.27 -23.35 13.23
N SER A 267 17.63 -24.16 14.22
CA SER A 267 18.71 -25.12 14.09
C SER A 267 18.34 -26.17 13.03
N LEU A 268 19.34 -26.81 12.42
CA LEU A 268 19.12 -27.94 11.49
C LEU A 268 18.24 -29.04 12.09
N ALA A 269 18.18 -29.15 13.43
CA ALA A 269 17.32 -30.10 14.14
C ALA A 269 15.82 -29.78 14.00
N GLU A 270 15.44 -28.50 14.01
CA GLU A 270 14.03 -28.09 13.88
C GLU A 270 13.51 -28.27 12.44
N ILE A 271 14.38 -28.08 11.45
CA ILE A 271 14.07 -28.37 10.04
C ILE A 271 13.88 -29.88 9.85
N HIS A 272 14.74 -30.71 10.45
CA HIS A 272 14.58 -32.17 10.39
C HIS A 272 13.29 -32.64 11.08
N ALA A 273 12.90 -32.04 12.20
CA ALA A 273 11.66 -32.35 12.90
C ALA A 273 10.42 -32.05 12.03
N LEU A 274 10.44 -30.92 11.30
CA LEU A 274 9.34 -30.51 10.42
C LEU A 274 9.12 -31.48 9.24
N PHE A 275 10.21 -32.01 8.66
CA PHE A 275 10.13 -33.01 7.60
C PHE A 275 9.82 -34.42 8.11
N SER A 276 10.15 -34.71 9.37
CA SER A 276 9.82 -35.98 10.01
C SER A 276 8.34 -36.08 10.39
N ALA A 277 7.69 -34.95 10.70
CA ALA A 277 6.26 -34.87 11.00
C ALA A 277 5.35 -34.93 9.76
N LEU A 278 5.92 -34.93 8.55
CA LEU A 278 5.22 -35.05 7.27
C LEU A 278 5.28 -36.47 6.67
N LYS A 279 5.76 -37.44 7.44
CA LYS A 279 5.67 -38.89 7.15
C LYS A 279 4.69 -39.54 8.11
#